data_AF-A0A954NAL2-F1
#
_entry.id   AF-A0A954NAL2-F1
#
_cell.length_a   1.000
_cell.length_b   1.000
_cell.length_c   1.000
_cell.angle_alpha   90.00
_cell.angle_beta   90.00
_cell.angle_gamma   90.00
#
_symmetry.space_group_name_H-M   'P 1'
#
loop_
_entity.id
_entity.type
_entity.pdbx_description
1 polymer ?
#
loop_
_entity_poly.entity_id
_entity_poly.type
_entity_poly.pdbx_seq_one_letter_code
_entity_poly.pdbx_strand_id
1 'polypeptide(L)'
;MSTRVGTTVPRAMLQFLSNCWRFAVAPSTVTWACAVLALAVCLWWLIRGTALVSRIGVDGLAVIAVFATAHFAVSFVCRVGGDVLGALMGPLSMFVSTVGSEGVASMLLAAVVVIRPLPGTALLSIATVFLLNALFSGQFGVVGIWMVLISVGCFEIGLWVFGVTRHAAAPAGSATCGTGTPGPATCRLAPRVAAAIGLANAATLLGQYCIVQEMYRLFFADWYVAAVVLITGLGYGAAGAALGTALGARLRRITL
;
A
#
# COMPACT_ATOMS: atom_id res chain seq x y z
N MET A 1 24.91 -58.51 24.87
CA MET A 1 23.60 -58.01 24.41
C MET A 1 23.61 -56.49 24.46
N SER A 2 23.82 -55.84 23.31
CA SER A 2 23.88 -54.38 23.19
C SER A 2 22.68 -53.94 22.36
N THR A 3 21.71 -53.29 23.00
CA THR A 3 20.54 -52.68 22.35
C THR A 3 20.89 -51.25 21.98
N ARG A 4 21.20 -51.01 20.69
CA ARG A 4 21.24 -49.65 20.14
C ARG A 4 19.80 -49.13 20.04
N VAL A 5 19.45 -48.19 20.91
CA VAL A 5 18.25 -47.36 20.77
C VAL A 5 18.47 -46.43 19.59
N GLY A 6 17.90 -46.77 18.44
CA GLY A 6 17.90 -45.92 17.25
C GLY A 6 16.94 -44.75 17.43
N THR A 7 17.46 -43.58 17.78
CA THR A 7 16.73 -42.31 17.75
C THR A 7 16.61 -41.81 16.31
N THR A 8 15.79 -42.47 15.48
CA THR A 8 15.38 -41.89 14.21
C THR A 8 14.27 -40.89 14.47
N VAL A 9 14.64 -39.62 14.68
CA VAL A 9 13.67 -38.52 14.61
C VAL A 9 13.00 -38.60 13.24
N PRO A 10 11.68 -38.77 13.16
CA PRO A 10 11.00 -38.94 11.87
C PRO A 10 11.25 -37.70 11.02
N ARG A 11 11.65 -37.87 9.75
CA ARG A 11 11.93 -36.77 8.81
C ARG A 11 10.77 -35.75 8.73
N ALA A 12 9.54 -36.18 8.96
CA ALA A 12 8.36 -35.32 9.06
C ALA A 12 8.43 -34.31 10.22
N MET A 13 8.99 -34.70 11.38
CA MET A 13 9.17 -33.81 12.53
C MET A 13 10.30 -32.81 12.30
N LEU A 14 11.37 -33.22 11.60
CA LEU A 14 12.43 -32.30 11.15
C LEU A 14 11.93 -31.33 10.07
N GLN A 15 11.08 -31.78 9.14
CA GLN A 15 10.43 -30.89 8.16
C GLN A 15 9.45 -29.92 8.83
N PHE A 16 8.64 -30.40 9.78
CA PHE A 16 7.74 -29.58 10.57
C PHE A 16 8.51 -28.54 11.39
N LEU A 17 9.59 -28.94 12.09
CA LEU A 17 10.44 -28.01 12.82
C LEU A 17 11.19 -27.04 11.91
N SER A 18 11.65 -27.46 10.72
CA SER A 18 12.29 -26.56 9.74
C SER A 18 11.31 -25.57 9.13
N ASN A 19 10.06 -26.00 8.91
CA ASN A 19 8.99 -25.12 8.49
C ASN A 19 8.64 -24.17 9.63
N CYS A 20 8.42 -24.64 10.86
CA CYS A 20 8.22 -23.79 12.05
C CYS A 20 9.36 -22.78 12.25
N TRP A 21 10.62 -23.17 12.00
CA TRP A 21 11.78 -22.29 12.10
C TRP A 21 11.82 -21.25 10.96
N ARG A 22 11.51 -21.66 9.72
CA ARG A 22 11.29 -20.71 8.60
C ARG A 22 10.11 -19.77 8.86
N PHE A 23 9.04 -20.27 9.47
CA PHE A 23 7.84 -19.54 9.89
C PHE A 23 8.06 -18.62 11.09
N ALA A 24 9.11 -18.81 11.89
CA ALA A 24 9.44 -17.93 13.01
C ALA A 24 10.51 -16.89 12.63
N VAL A 25 11.49 -17.27 11.80
CA VAL A 25 12.61 -16.41 11.42
C VAL A 25 12.27 -15.49 10.24
N ALA A 26 11.46 -15.94 9.27
CA ALA A 26 11.08 -15.11 8.13
C ALA A 26 10.17 -13.93 8.52
N PRO A 27 9.07 -14.10 9.28
CA PRO A 27 8.26 -12.96 9.68
C PRO A 27 8.99 -12.03 10.65
N SER A 28 9.83 -12.53 11.56
CA SER A 28 10.54 -11.68 12.52
C SER A 28 11.56 -10.78 11.86
N THR A 29 12.28 -11.28 10.86
CA THR A 29 13.18 -10.41 10.08
C THR A 29 12.41 -9.34 9.30
N VAL A 30 11.23 -9.67 8.75
CA VAL A 30 10.38 -8.70 8.04
C VAL A 30 9.79 -7.67 9.00
N THR A 31 9.32 -8.06 10.19
CA THR A 31 8.76 -7.11 11.17
C THR A 31 9.82 -6.17 11.71
N TRP A 32 11.04 -6.66 11.99
CA TRP A 32 12.17 -5.79 12.34
C TRP A 32 12.54 -4.84 11.20
N ALA A 33 12.56 -5.31 9.95
CA ALA A 33 12.80 -4.44 8.79
C ALA A 33 11.71 -3.37 8.66
N CYS A 34 10.44 -3.74 8.84
CA CYS A 34 9.31 -2.82 8.85
C CYS A 34 9.37 -1.82 10.02
N ALA A 35 9.86 -2.22 11.20
CA ALA A 35 10.08 -1.33 12.34
C ALA A 35 11.14 -0.28 12.02
N VAL A 36 12.27 -0.70 11.45
CA VAL A 36 13.35 0.21 11.03
C VAL A 36 12.85 1.15 9.93
N LEU A 37 12.10 0.64 8.96
CA LEU A 37 11.46 1.44 7.92
C LEU A 37 10.53 2.51 8.51
N ALA A 38 9.64 2.11 9.42
CA ALA A 38 8.70 3.01 10.07
C ALA A 38 9.42 4.11 10.88
N LEU A 39 10.49 3.75 11.61
CA LEU A 39 11.32 4.72 12.33
C LEU A 39 12.02 5.68 11.37
N ALA A 40 12.57 5.18 10.25
CA ALA A 40 13.23 6.02 9.24
C ALA A 40 12.24 7.01 8.60
N VAL A 41 11.03 6.56 8.26
CA VAL A 41 9.96 7.41 7.70
C VAL A 41 9.53 8.46 8.72
N CYS A 42 9.32 8.07 9.98
CA CYS A 42 8.94 8.98 11.06
C CYS A 42 10.01 10.05 11.28
N LEU A 43 11.28 9.65 11.36
CA LEU A 43 12.40 10.57 11.53
C LEU A 43 12.56 11.51 10.32
N TRP A 44 12.42 10.98 9.10
CA TRP A 44 12.45 11.79 7.88
C TRP A 44 11.33 12.84 7.86
N TRP A 45 10.11 12.45 8.28
CA TRP A 45 8.97 13.35 8.39
C TRP A 45 9.19 14.42 9.46
N LEU A 46 9.70 14.07 10.64
CA LEU A 46 10.00 15.01 11.72
C LEU A 46 11.03 16.07 11.29
N ILE A 47 12.04 15.68 10.51
CA ILE A 47 13.11 16.59 10.09
C ILE A 47 12.71 17.44 8.89
N ARG A 48 11.97 16.87 7.92
CA ARG A 48 11.69 17.54 6.62
C ARG A 48 10.23 17.88 6.37
N GLY A 49 9.31 17.56 7.27
CA GLY A 49 7.87 17.74 7.08
C GLY A 49 7.48 19.19 6.75
N THR A 50 8.03 20.16 7.47
CA THR A 50 7.76 21.59 7.22
C THR A 50 8.25 22.05 5.85
N ALA A 51 9.41 21.56 5.42
CA ALA A 51 9.99 21.85 4.11
C ALA A 51 9.24 21.14 2.95
N LEU A 52 8.65 19.97 3.20
CA LEU A 52 7.81 19.25 2.24
C LEU A 52 6.47 19.97 2.05
N VAL A 53 5.82 20.35 3.15
CA VAL A 53 4.54 21.07 3.14
C VAL A 53 4.67 22.43 2.44
N SER A 54 5.76 23.17 2.70
CA SER A 54 5.99 24.46 2.05
C SER A 54 6.22 24.35 0.53
N ARG A 55 6.78 23.24 0.04
CA ARG A 55 6.97 22.98 -1.40
C ARG A 55 5.68 22.62 -2.13
N ILE A 56 4.73 22.00 -1.44
CA ILE A 56 3.44 21.60 -2.04
C ILE A 56 2.54 22.82 -2.20
N GLY A 57 2.62 23.78 -1.27
CA GLY A 57 1.79 24.99 -1.27
C GLY A 57 0.31 24.70 -0.95
N VAL A 58 -0.46 25.75 -0.75
CA VAL A 58 -1.86 25.66 -0.30
C VAL A 58 -2.73 24.94 -1.34
N ASP A 59 -2.56 25.25 -2.63
CA ASP A 59 -3.33 24.61 -3.71
C ASP A 59 -3.09 23.09 -3.77
N GLY A 60 -1.84 22.66 -3.56
CA GLY A 60 -1.49 21.25 -3.55
C GLY A 60 -2.07 20.54 -2.33
N LEU A 61 -2.02 21.17 -1.16
CA LEU A 61 -2.64 20.66 0.06
C LEU A 61 -4.16 20.50 -0.11
N ALA A 62 -4.83 21.49 -0.72
CA ALA A 62 -6.26 21.44 -0.98
C ALA A 62 -6.65 20.25 -1.88
N VAL A 63 -5.91 20.03 -2.97
CA VAL A 63 -6.14 18.88 -3.87
C VAL A 63 -5.92 17.56 -3.13
N ILE A 64 -4.82 17.43 -2.38
CA ILE A 64 -4.54 16.21 -1.61
C ILE A 64 -5.65 15.95 -0.59
N ALA A 65 -6.13 16.98 0.11
CA ALA A 65 -7.19 16.88 1.09
C ALA A 65 -8.51 16.41 0.45
N VAL A 66 -8.92 16.98 -0.69
CA VAL A 66 -10.16 16.59 -1.40
C VAL A 66 -10.10 15.14 -1.88
N PHE A 67 -8.97 14.70 -2.40
CA PHE A 67 -8.82 13.29 -2.80
C PHE A 67 -8.75 12.34 -1.60
N ALA A 68 -8.10 12.75 -0.51
CA ALA A 68 -8.04 11.96 0.71
C ALA A 68 -9.42 11.82 1.37
N THR A 69 -10.24 12.88 1.40
CA THR A 69 -11.61 12.80 1.91
C THR A 69 -12.50 11.95 1.02
N ALA A 70 -12.37 12.06 -0.31
CA ALA A 70 -13.06 11.17 -1.25
C ALA A 70 -12.65 9.70 -1.05
N HIS A 71 -11.36 9.44 -0.85
CA HIS A 71 -10.85 8.11 -0.54
C HIS A 71 -11.45 7.58 0.76
N PHE A 72 -11.41 8.36 1.83
CA PHE A 72 -12.03 8.00 3.11
C PHE A 72 -13.53 7.65 2.94
N ALA A 73 -14.30 8.48 2.22
CA ALA A 73 -15.73 8.25 2.01
C ALA A 73 -16.01 6.94 1.27
N VAL A 74 -15.29 6.66 0.17
CA VAL A 74 -15.49 5.41 -0.57
C VAL A 74 -15.03 4.21 0.24
N SER A 75 -13.87 4.28 0.89
CA SER A 75 -13.36 3.19 1.73
C SER A 75 -14.29 2.89 2.90
N PHE A 76 -14.94 3.90 3.49
CA PHE A 76 -15.94 3.72 4.53
C PHE A 76 -17.16 2.95 4.02
N VAL A 77 -17.72 3.34 2.87
CA VAL A 77 -18.87 2.64 2.25
C VAL A 77 -18.51 1.19 1.89
N CYS A 78 -17.33 0.99 1.28
CA CYS A 78 -16.85 -0.35 0.95
C CYS A 78 -16.61 -1.21 2.20
N ARG A 79 -16.16 -0.62 3.31
CA ARG A 79 -15.97 -1.31 4.58
C ARG A 79 -17.31 -1.77 5.17
N VAL A 80 -18.30 -0.89 5.23
CA VAL A 80 -19.66 -1.25 5.69
C VAL A 80 -20.26 -2.35 4.82
N GLY A 81 -20.13 -2.24 3.49
CA GLY A 81 -20.57 -3.31 2.58
C GLY A 81 -19.77 -4.61 2.76
N GLY A 82 -18.49 -4.49 3.10
CA GLY A 82 -17.60 -5.61 3.38
C GLY A 82 -17.97 -6.40 4.62
N ASP A 83 -18.42 -5.72 5.68
CA ASP A 83 -18.89 -6.38 6.91
C ASP A 83 -20.12 -7.26 6.63
N VAL A 84 -21.05 -6.78 5.78
CA VAL A 84 -22.21 -7.56 5.33
C VAL A 84 -21.80 -8.75 4.47
N LEU A 85 -20.88 -8.55 3.52
CA LEU A 85 -20.32 -9.63 2.70
C LEU A 85 -19.56 -10.67 3.53
N GLY A 86 -18.88 -10.24 4.60
CA GLY A 86 -18.18 -11.10 5.55
C GLY A 86 -19.13 -12.05 6.27
N ALA A 87 -20.33 -11.60 6.63
CA ALA A 87 -21.36 -12.45 7.22
C ALA A 87 -21.88 -13.53 6.25
N LEU A 88 -21.89 -13.24 4.94
CA LEU A 88 -22.40 -14.14 3.90
C LEU A 88 -21.35 -15.15 3.40
N MET A 89 -20.15 -14.67 3.09
CA MET A 89 -19.10 -15.45 2.39
C MET A 89 -17.94 -15.87 3.31
N GLY A 90 -17.99 -15.48 4.58
CA GLY A 90 -16.94 -15.80 5.55
C GLY A 90 -15.57 -15.27 5.10
N PRO A 91 -14.49 -16.07 5.19
CA PRO A 91 -13.13 -15.62 4.85
C PRO A 91 -12.91 -15.23 3.38
N LEU A 92 -13.77 -15.68 2.45
CA LEU A 92 -13.66 -15.35 1.03
C LEU A 92 -14.18 -13.96 0.69
N SER A 93 -14.93 -13.32 1.60
CA SER A 93 -15.39 -11.94 1.43
C SER A 93 -14.22 -10.98 1.25
N MET A 94 -13.05 -11.30 1.83
CA MET A 94 -11.86 -10.47 1.74
C MET A 94 -11.49 -10.14 0.30
N PHE A 95 -11.60 -11.07 -0.64
CA PHE A 95 -11.27 -10.79 -2.04
C PHE A 95 -12.25 -9.81 -2.68
N VAL A 96 -13.53 -9.89 -2.35
CA VAL A 96 -14.56 -9.02 -2.94
C VAL A 96 -14.56 -7.64 -2.30
N SER A 97 -14.51 -7.60 -0.96
CA SER A 97 -14.52 -6.35 -0.19
C SER A 97 -13.25 -5.51 -0.40
N THR A 98 -12.12 -6.17 -0.69
CA THR A 98 -10.87 -5.48 -0.98
C THR A 98 -10.81 -4.87 -2.39
N VAL A 99 -11.63 -5.33 -3.35
CA VAL A 99 -11.71 -4.66 -4.67
C VAL A 99 -12.10 -3.19 -4.52
N GLY A 100 -13.14 -2.93 -3.71
CA GLY A 100 -13.65 -1.57 -3.50
C GLY A 100 -12.70 -0.72 -2.66
N SER A 101 -12.18 -1.25 -1.56
CA SER A 101 -11.31 -0.50 -0.65
C SER A 101 -9.92 -0.29 -1.25
N GLU A 102 -9.20 -1.35 -1.62
CA GLU A 102 -7.82 -1.27 -2.12
C GLU A 102 -7.74 -0.78 -3.58
N GLY A 103 -8.69 -1.20 -4.42
CA GLY A 103 -8.75 -0.78 -5.81
C GLY A 103 -9.05 0.72 -5.95
N VAL A 104 -10.02 1.24 -5.17
CA VAL A 104 -10.31 2.67 -5.20
C VAL A 104 -9.24 3.48 -4.48
N ALA A 105 -8.69 2.96 -3.37
CA ALA A 105 -7.55 3.58 -2.68
C ALA A 105 -6.37 3.83 -3.63
N SER A 106 -5.94 2.77 -4.32
CA SER A 106 -4.83 2.83 -5.28
C SER A 106 -5.14 3.72 -6.48
N MET A 107 -6.39 3.73 -6.95
CA MET A 107 -6.85 4.63 -8.02
C MET A 107 -6.78 6.10 -7.62
N LEU A 108 -7.30 6.47 -6.44
CA LEU A 108 -7.30 7.85 -5.96
C LEU A 108 -5.88 8.32 -5.62
N LEU A 109 -5.07 7.44 -5.01
CA LEU A 109 -3.67 7.72 -4.75
C LEU A 109 -2.89 7.96 -6.05
N ALA A 110 -3.08 7.12 -7.06
CA ALA A 110 -2.46 7.29 -8.37
C ALA A 110 -2.91 8.60 -9.05
N ALA A 111 -4.18 8.95 -8.95
CA ALA A 111 -4.71 10.20 -9.51
C ALA A 111 -4.03 11.44 -8.87
N VAL A 112 -3.93 11.48 -7.54
CA VAL A 112 -3.23 12.56 -6.81
C VAL A 112 -1.76 12.65 -7.22
N VAL A 113 -1.06 11.52 -7.26
CA VAL A 113 0.37 11.48 -7.61
C VAL A 113 0.61 11.96 -9.04
N VAL A 114 -0.30 11.66 -9.99
CA VAL A 114 -0.20 12.15 -11.37
C VAL A 114 -0.47 13.65 -11.50
N ILE A 115 -1.39 14.19 -10.69
CA ILE A 115 -1.68 15.63 -10.68
C ILE A 115 -0.52 16.40 -10.03
N ARG A 116 0.01 15.88 -8.91
CA ARG A 116 1.10 16.50 -8.14
C ARG A 116 2.21 15.48 -7.86
N PRO A 117 3.19 15.30 -8.76
CA PRO A 117 4.28 14.33 -8.59
C PRO A 117 5.39 14.86 -7.67
N LEU A 118 5.03 15.23 -6.44
CA LEU A 118 5.97 15.71 -5.42
C LEU A 118 6.22 14.62 -4.37
N PRO A 119 7.47 14.48 -3.86
CA PRO A 119 7.73 13.63 -2.71
C PRO A 119 6.95 14.14 -1.50
N GLY A 120 6.31 13.25 -0.74
CA GLY A 120 5.45 13.58 0.40
C GLY A 120 3.95 13.60 0.09
N THR A 121 3.55 13.46 -1.18
CA THR A 121 2.13 13.44 -1.57
C THR A 121 1.42 12.15 -1.12
N ALA A 122 2.08 11.00 -1.27
CA ALA A 122 1.56 9.73 -0.78
C ALA A 122 1.46 9.74 0.75
N LEU A 123 2.49 10.26 1.41
CA LEU A 123 2.50 10.42 2.86
C LEU A 123 1.30 11.25 3.35
N LEU A 124 1.11 12.46 2.81
CA LEU A 124 0.02 13.35 3.23
C LEU A 124 -1.36 12.75 2.95
N SER A 125 -1.53 12.10 1.79
CA SER A 125 -2.79 11.46 1.43
C SER A 125 -3.13 10.33 2.41
N ILE A 126 -2.19 9.41 2.65
CA ILE A 126 -2.39 8.26 3.55
C ILE A 126 -2.57 8.74 5.00
N ALA A 127 -1.78 9.72 5.45
CA ALA A 127 -1.90 10.29 6.79
C ALA A 127 -3.27 10.97 7.01
N THR A 128 -3.77 11.68 5.99
CA THR A 128 -5.10 12.32 6.05
C THR A 128 -6.21 11.28 6.13
N VAL A 129 -6.15 10.23 5.31
CA VAL A 129 -7.12 9.11 5.34
C VAL A 129 -7.08 8.39 6.68
N PHE A 130 -5.88 8.15 7.23
CA PHE A 130 -5.71 7.56 8.55
C PHE A 130 -6.33 8.45 9.65
N LEU A 131 -6.09 9.76 9.61
CA LEU A 131 -6.65 10.69 10.59
C LEU A 131 -8.18 10.71 10.53
N LEU A 132 -8.76 10.75 9.33
CA LEU A 132 -10.22 10.69 9.16
C LEU A 132 -10.77 9.35 9.70
N ASN A 133 -10.13 8.23 9.36
CA ASN A 133 -10.51 6.92 9.90
C ASN A 133 -10.42 6.88 11.43
N ALA A 134 -9.36 7.41 12.03
CA ALA A 134 -9.18 7.44 13.47
C ALA A 134 -10.20 8.33 14.18
N LEU A 135 -10.54 9.48 13.58
CA LEU A 135 -11.57 10.39 14.09
C LEU A 135 -12.97 9.76 14.05
N PHE A 136 -13.34 9.13 12.93
CA PHE A 136 -14.67 8.52 12.78
C PHE A 136 -14.84 7.22 13.55
N SER A 137 -13.81 6.36 13.58
CA SER A 137 -13.87 5.10 14.31
C SER A 137 -13.58 5.23 15.81
N GLY A 138 -13.00 6.36 16.24
CA GLY A 138 -12.57 6.59 17.63
C GLY A 138 -11.42 5.68 18.08
N GLN A 139 -10.81 4.92 17.17
CA GLN A 139 -9.76 3.95 17.49
C GLN A 139 -8.37 4.53 17.15
N PHE A 140 -7.64 4.95 18.18
CA PHE A 140 -6.22 5.28 18.08
C PHE A 140 -5.38 4.11 18.60
N GLY A 141 -4.90 3.27 17.69
CA GLY A 141 -4.04 2.13 18.01
C GLY A 141 -2.58 2.39 17.63
N VAL A 142 -1.65 2.06 18.53
CA VAL A 142 -0.19 2.07 18.24
C VAL A 142 0.13 1.17 17.06
N VAL A 143 -0.50 0.00 16.99
CA VAL A 143 -0.39 -0.92 15.86
C VAL A 143 -0.87 -0.26 14.57
N GLY A 144 -1.97 0.50 14.61
CA GLY A 144 -2.49 1.21 13.43
C GLY A 144 -1.53 2.28 12.91
N ILE A 145 -0.92 3.06 13.81
CA ILE A 145 0.12 4.03 13.44
C ILE A 145 1.30 3.33 12.78
N TRP A 146 1.73 2.20 13.34
CA TRP A 146 2.84 1.43 12.78
C TRP A 146 2.53 0.89 11.38
N MET A 147 1.35 0.31 11.17
CA MET A 147 0.90 -0.15 9.85
C MET A 147 0.91 0.99 8.82
N VAL A 148 0.44 2.17 9.22
CA VAL A 148 0.40 3.35 8.34
C VAL A 148 1.80 3.84 7.98
N LEU A 149 2.73 3.87 8.93
CA LEU A 149 4.11 4.27 8.66
C LEU A 149 4.79 3.35 7.64
N ILE A 150 4.50 2.05 7.70
CA ILE A 150 5.00 1.07 6.74
C ILE A 150 4.40 1.33 5.36
N SER A 151 3.07 1.49 5.28
CA SER A 151 2.39 1.82 4.02
C SER A 151 3.00 3.06 3.36
N VAL A 152 3.14 4.14 4.14
CA VAL A 152 3.76 5.39 3.67
C VAL A 152 5.17 5.15 3.14
N GLY A 153 6.00 4.41 3.88
CA GLY A 153 7.36 4.06 3.46
C GLY A 153 7.39 3.29 2.15
N CYS A 154 6.57 2.24 2.03
CA CYS A 154 6.48 1.42 0.83
C CYS A 154 6.01 2.24 -0.39
N PHE A 155 5.01 3.10 -0.24
CA PHE A 155 4.53 3.94 -1.35
C PHE A 155 5.54 5.02 -1.75
N GLU A 156 6.16 5.73 -0.81
CA GLU A 156 7.18 6.73 -1.16
C GLU A 156 8.42 6.10 -1.80
N ILE A 157 8.91 4.98 -1.25
CA ILE A 157 10.03 4.24 -1.84
C ILE A 157 9.66 3.70 -3.22
N GLY A 158 8.46 3.12 -3.38
CA GLY A 158 7.96 2.63 -4.65
C GLY A 158 7.92 3.75 -5.71
N LEU A 159 7.30 4.88 -5.39
CA LEU A 159 7.21 6.02 -6.30
C LEU A 159 8.59 6.62 -6.64
N TRP A 160 9.52 6.60 -5.68
CA TRP A 160 10.88 7.08 -5.86
C TRP A 160 11.73 6.16 -6.75
N VAL A 161 11.70 4.85 -6.50
CA VAL A 161 12.44 3.83 -7.27
C VAL A 161 11.99 3.81 -8.73
N PHE A 162 10.69 3.89 -8.98
CA PHE A 162 10.14 3.96 -10.34
C PHE A 162 10.30 5.34 -11.00
N GLY A 163 10.91 6.29 -10.30
CA GLY A 163 11.29 7.60 -10.83
C GLY A 163 10.11 8.54 -11.08
N VAL A 164 8.92 8.23 -10.55
CA VAL A 164 7.71 9.07 -10.68
C VAL A 164 7.87 10.37 -9.92
N THR A 165 8.46 10.32 -8.72
CA THR A 165 8.75 11.52 -7.89
C THR A 165 10.17 12.07 -8.12
N ARG A 166 11.06 11.33 -8.80
CA ARG A 166 12.45 11.74 -9.07
C ARG A 166 12.59 12.76 -10.20
N HIS A 167 11.67 12.74 -11.18
CA HIS A 167 11.73 13.57 -12.39
C HIS A 167 10.81 14.79 -12.37
N ALA A 168 10.47 15.32 -11.18
CA ALA A 168 9.80 16.62 -11.05
C ALA A 168 10.58 17.80 -11.71
N ALA A 169 11.81 17.55 -12.19
CA ALA A 169 12.66 18.49 -12.92
C ALA A 169 12.57 18.38 -14.47
N ALA A 170 11.79 17.45 -15.04
CA ALA A 170 11.56 17.45 -16.48
C ALA A 170 10.37 18.40 -16.80
N PRO A 171 10.54 19.39 -17.70
CA PRO A 171 9.54 20.42 -17.93
C PRO A 171 8.18 19.84 -18.27
N ALA A 172 7.17 20.42 -17.65
CA ALA A 172 5.74 20.17 -17.80
C ALA A 172 5.20 20.52 -19.21
N GLY A 173 5.72 19.88 -20.26
CA GLY A 173 5.38 20.19 -21.65
C GLY A 173 5.09 18.99 -22.58
N SER A 174 5.21 17.74 -22.13
CA SER A 174 5.06 16.59 -23.07
C SER A 174 4.06 15.50 -22.63
N ALA A 175 3.22 15.78 -21.65
CA ALA A 175 2.13 14.87 -21.27
C ALA A 175 0.76 15.53 -21.49
N THR A 176 0.60 16.21 -22.64
CA THR A 176 -0.70 16.56 -23.17
C THR A 176 -1.41 15.26 -23.53
N CYS A 177 -2.56 15.01 -22.92
CA CYS A 177 -3.55 14.14 -23.51
C CYS A 177 -4.73 15.05 -23.80
N GLY A 178 -5.02 15.33 -25.07
CA GLY A 178 -6.36 15.55 -25.57
C GLY A 178 -6.87 14.19 -26.06
N THR A 179 -8.17 13.98 -26.00
CA THR A 179 -8.94 12.93 -26.67
C THR A 179 -8.25 12.13 -27.81
N GLY A 180 -8.23 10.80 -27.70
CA GLY A 180 -8.39 9.93 -28.88
C GLY A 180 -7.15 9.55 -29.72
N THR A 181 -5.96 9.33 -29.16
CA THR A 181 -4.92 8.44 -29.75
C THR A 181 -3.75 8.25 -28.76
N PRO A 182 -3.22 7.04 -28.54
CA PRO A 182 -2.10 6.85 -27.62
C PRO A 182 -0.78 7.23 -28.31
N GLY A 183 -0.26 8.42 -27.99
CA GLY A 183 1.13 8.77 -28.29
C GLY A 183 2.13 7.96 -27.43
N PRO A 184 3.37 7.74 -27.91
CA PRO A 184 4.32 6.78 -27.32
C PRO A 184 4.93 7.18 -25.95
N ALA A 185 4.80 8.43 -25.51
CA ALA A 185 5.34 8.92 -24.24
C ALA A 185 4.41 8.65 -23.04
N THR A 186 3.09 8.76 -23.22
CA THR A 186 2.08 8.56 -22.17
C THR A 186 1.86 7.08 -21.85
N CYS A 187 2.03 6.20 -22.85
CA CYS A 187 2.02 4.75 -22.67
C CYS A 187 3.15 4.22 -21.78
N ARG A 188 4.23 4.99 -21.54
CA ARG A 188 5.35 4.55 -20.68
C ARG A 188 5.21 4.95 -19.22
N LEU A 189 4.41 5.98 -18.90
CA LEU A 189 4.19 6.44 -17.52
C LEU A 189 3.11 5.62 -16.79
N ALA A 190 2.01 5.29 -17.47
CA ALA A 190 0.95 4.46 -16.91
C ALA A 190 1.44 3.11 -16.36
N PRO A 191 2.23 2.29 -17.09
CA PRO A 191 2.73 1.02 -16.56
C PRO A 191 3.75 1.21 -15.43
N ARG A 192 4.51 2.31 -15.42
CA ARG A 192 5.46 2.61 -14.33
C ARG A 192 4.74 2.95 -13.03
N VAL A 193 3.72 3.80 -13.09
CA VAL A 193 2.91 4.15 -11.92
C VAL A 193 2.11 2.93 -11.44
N ALA A 194 1.54 2.15 -12.36
CA ALA A 194 0.85 0.91 -12.02
C ALA A 194 1.78 -0.12 -11.35
N ALA A 195 2.98 -0.32 -11.86
CA ALA A 195 3.98 -1.19 -11.24
C ALA A 195 4.45 -0.67 -9.88
N ALA A 196 4.69 0.65 -9.76
CA ALA A 196 5.12 1.27 -8.51
C ALA A 196 4.09 1.11 -7.40
N ILE A 197 2.84 1.47 -7.68
CA ILE A 197 1.75 1.42 -6.70
C ILE A 197 1.35 -0.03 -6.41
N GLY A 198 1.30 -0.90 -7.42
CA GLY A 198 0.99 -2.32 -7.23
C GLY A 198 2.05 -3.05 -6.39
N LEU A 199 3.35 -2.84 -6.66
CA LEU A 199 4.42 -3.43 -5.85
C LEU A 199 4.49 -2.85 -4.45
N ALA A 200 4.30 -1.53 -4.32
CA ALA A 200 4.22 -0.90 -3.00
C ALA A 200 3.04 -1.43 -2.18
N ASN A 201 1.88 -1.66 -2.82
CA ASN A 201 0.71 -2.20 -2.14
C ASN A 201 0.91 -3.66 -1.73
N ALA A 202 1.50 -4.48 -2.61
CA ALA A 202 1.86 -5.86 -2.30
C ALA A 202 2.85 -5.95 -1.13
N ALA A 203 3.89 -5.11 -1.11
CA ALA A 203 4.86 -5.05 -0.02
C ALA A 203 4.21 -4.60 1.30
N THR A 204 3.29 -3.62 1.23
CA THR A 204 2.55 -3.13 2.39
C THR A 204 1.68 -4.23 2.99
N LEU A 205 0.88 -4.93 2.18
CA LEU A 205 0.05 -6.04 2.63
C LEU A 205 0.88 -7.17 3.24
N LEU A 206 2.00 -7.52 2.61
CA LEU A 206 2.91 -8.53 3.16
C LEU A 206 3.41 -8.12 4.57
N GLY A 207 3.86 -6.87 4.72
CA GLY A 207 4.30 -6.35 6.03
C GLY A 207 3.19 -6.36 7.08
N GLN A 208 1.97 -5.98 6.69
CA GLN A 208 0.81 -6.00 7.58
C GLN A 208 0.48 -7.42 8.06
N TYR A 209 0.50 -8.41 7.17
CA TYR A 209 0.28 -9.81 7.55
C TYR A 209 1.37 -10.33 8.48
N CYS A 210 2.65 -10.05 8.21
CA CYS A 210 3.73 -10.47 9.09
C CYS A 210 3.57 -9.89 10.50
N ILE A 211 3.21 -8.61 10.62
CA ILE A 211 2.99 -7.97 11.94
C ILE A 211 1.79 -8.59 12.66
N VAL A 212 0.68 -8.87 11.95
CA VAL A 212 -0.49 -9.50 12.56
C VAL A 212 -0.18 -10.93 13.04
N GLN A 213 0.59 -11.69 12.26
CA GLN A 213 1.02 -13.03 12.64
C GLN A 213 1.86 -13.02 13.93
N GLU A 214 2.73 -12.02 14.12
CA GLU A 214 3.58 -11.94 15.31
C GLU A 214 2.87 -11.34 16.53
N MET A 215 2.21 -10.20 16.38
CA MET A 215 1.57 -9.49 17.49
C MET A 215 0.37 -10.26 18.04
N TYR A 216 -0.44 -10.87 17.15
CA TYR A 216 -1.67 -11.55 17.53
C TYR A 216 -1.56 -13.07 17.51
N ARG A 217 -0.38 -13.63 17.16
CA ARG A 217 -0.16 -15.09 17.02
C ARG A 217 -1.17 -15.78 16.10
N LEU A 218 -1.68 -15.05 15.10
CA LEU A 218 -2.60 -15.60 14.12
C LEU A 218 -1.82 -16.39 13.06
N PHE A 219 -2.10 -17.68 12.91
CA PHE A 219 -1.46 -18.50 11.89
C PHE A 219 -2.32 -18.52 10.62
N PHE A 220 -1.92 -17.74 9.62
CA PHE A 220 -2.46 -17.83 8.26
C PHE A 220 -1.68 -18.85 7.43
N ALA A 221 -2.37 -19.52 6.50
CA ALA A 221 -1.73 -20.41 5.54
C ALA A 221 -0.96 -19.61 4.47
N ASP A 222 0.23 -20.08 4.09
CA ASP A 222 1.10 -19.38 3.13
C ASP A 222 0.42 -19.09 1.79
N TRP A 223 -0.35 -20.07 1.30
CA TRP A 223 -1.06 -19.93 0.03
C TRP A 223 -2.09 -18.79 0.09
N TYR A 224 -2.71 -18.57 1.27
CA TYR A 224 -3.70 -17.53 1.46
C TYR A 224 -3.04 -16.16 1.49
N VAL A 225 -1.95 -16.02 2.25
CA VAL A 225 -1.16 -14.78 2.29
C VAL A 225 -0.63 -14.44 0.90
N ALA A 226 -0.08 -15.43 0.17
CA ALA A 226 0.38 -15.25 -1.20
C ALA A 226 -0.75 -14.83 -2.15
N ALA A 227 -1.93 -15.45 -2.04
CA ALA A 227 -3.09 -15.09 -2.86
C ALA A 227 -3.55 -13.66 -2.60
N VAL A 228 -3.64 -13.23 -1.34
CA VAL A 228 -4.02 -11.86 -0.99
C VAL A 228 -2.97 -10.85 -1.47
N VAL A 229 -1.68 -11.11 -1.26
CA VAL A 229 -0.61 -10.22 -1.70
C VAL A 229 -0.59 -10.07 -3.23
N LEU A 230 -0.80 -11.17 -3.97
CA LEU A 230 -0.78 -11.15 -5.44
C LEU A 230 -2.07 -10.58 -6.03
N ILE A 231 -3.23 -11.02 -5.58
CA ILE A 231 -4.51 -10.62 -6.16
C ILE A 231 -4.90 -9.23 -5.67
N THR A 232 -4.94 -9.04 -4.36
CA THR A 232 -5.37 -7.78 -3.76
C THR A 232 -4.27 -6.73 -3.82
N GLY A 233 -3.05 -7.09 -3.41
CA GLY A 233 -1.94 -6.15 -3.38
C GLY A 233 -1.50 -5.73 -4.77
N LEU A 234 -0.97 -6.68 -5.54
CA LEU A 234 -0.45 -6.40 -6.87
C LEU A 234 -1.57 -6.20 -7.89
N GLY A 235 -2.56 -7.11 -7.96
CA GLY A 235 -3.61 -7.10 -8.98
C GLY A 235 -4.52 -5.88 -8.88
N TYR A 236 -5.26 -5.75 -7.78
CA TYR A 236 -6.17 -4.60 -7.59
C TYR A 236 -5.41 -3.29 -7.46
N GLY A 237 -4.24 -3.29 -6.80
CA GLY A 237 -3.38 -2.11 -6.71
C GLY A 237 -2.90 -1.61 -8.08
N ALA A 238 -2.43 -2.49 -8.97
CA ALA A 238 -1.97 -2.10 -10.29
C ALA A 238 -3.14 -1.70 -11.22
N ALA A 239 -4.27 -2.41 -11.15
CA ALA A 239 -5.46 -2.07 -11.93
C ALA A 239 -6.05 -0.71 -11.52
N GLY A 240 -6.20 -0.49 -10.21
CA GLY A 240 -6.63 0.79 -9.64
C GLY A 240 -5.68 1.90 -10.03
N ALA A 241 -4.37 1.68 -9.90
CA ALA A 241 -3.36 2.66 -10.31
C ALA A 241 -3.42 3.00 -11.81
N ALA A 242 -3.63 2.01 -12.69
CA ALA A 242 -3.78 2.25 -14.13
C ALA A 242 -5.01 3.15 -14.42
N LEU A 243 -6.16 2.85 -13.82
CA LEU A 243 -7.36 3.69 -13.93
C LEU A 243 -7.14 5.09 -13.33
N GLY A 244 -6.45 5.16 -12.19
CA GLY A 244 -6.13 6.39 -11.50
C GLY A 244 -5.21 7.30 -12.31
N THR A 245 -4.25 6.73 -13.04
CA THR A 245 -3.41 7.51 -13.96
C THR A 245 -4.21 8.13 -15.09
N ALA A 246 -5.17 7.39 -15.64
CA ALA A 246 -6.07 7.91 -16.68
C ALA A 246 -6.98 9.02 -16.13
N LEU A 247 -7.51 8.85 -14.92
CA LEU A 247 -8.32 9.87 -14.25
C LEU A 247 -7.50 11.13 -13.94
N GLY A 248 -6.33 10.99 -13.32
CA GLY A 248 -5.43 12.10 -13.02
C GLY A 248 -5.02 12.88 -14.27
N ALA A 249 -4.74 12.18 -15.38
CA ALA A 249 -4.44 12.81 -16.67
C ALA A 249 -5.64 13.54 -17.31
N ARG A 250 -6.88 13.16 -16.99
CA ARG A 250 -8.08 13.90 -17.43
C ARG A 250 -8.30 15.14 -16.58
N LEU A 251 -8.21 15.00 -15.26
CA LEU A 251 -8.40 16.13 -14.33
C LEU A 251 -7.35 17.21 -14.53
N ARG A 252 -6.09 16.82 -14.75
CA ARG A 252 -5.00 17.77 -15.00
C ARG A 252 -5.23 18.67 -16.24
N ARG A 253 -6.02 18.23 -17.23
CA ARG A 253 -6.37 19.08 -18.40
C ARG A 253 -7.39 20.16 -18.09
N ILE A 254 -8.18 19.96 -17.04
CA ILE A 254 -9.28 20.86 -16.68
C ILE A 254 -8.78 21.90 -15.68
N THR A 255 -7.78 21.54 -14.87
CA THR A 255 -7.18 22.43 -13.85
C THR A 255 -6.01 23.28 -14.38
N LEU A 256 -5.50 22.99 -15.57
CA LEU A 256 -4.46 23.75 -16.28
C LEU A 256 -5.05 24.35 -17.56
#